data_AF-A0A949GBD2-F1
#
_entry.id   AF-A0A949GBD2-F1
#
_cell.length_a   1.000
_cell.length_b   1.000
_cell.length_c   1.000
_cell.angle_alpha   90.00
_cell.angle_beta   90.00
_cell.angle_gamma   90.00
#
_symmetry.space_group_name_H-M   'P 1'
#
loop_
_entity.id
_entity.type
_entity.pdbx_description
1 polymer ?
#
loop_
_entity_poly.entity_id
_entity_poly.type
_entity_poly.pdbx_seq_one_letter_code
_entity_poly.pdbx_strand_id
1 'polypeptide(L)'
;MAQNGPAKKPADSAPAKQAGIRDALDAIRTKFGEDSIMKLGEKPKVNVGAIPTGSLGLDWALGIGGMPRGRIIEIFGPESSGKTTLALHVVAEAQKQGGICAYIDAEHAMDPEYAKRLGVKIDDLLISQPDTGEQALEIVDSLIRTGKMDVVVIDSVAALTPKAEIEGDMGAHHVGTQARLMSQALRKITANVAKSKTIVIFINQIRMQIGVMFGNPE
;
A
#
# COMPACT_ATOMS: atom_id res chain seq x y z
N MET A 1 48.16 -49.81 24.03
CA MET A 1 48.65 -48.51 23.51
C MET A 1 47.73 -48.06 22.39
N ALA A 2 46.88 -47.06 22.65
CA ALA A 2 46.31 -46.14 21.66
C ALA A 2 45.59 -45.04 22.45
N GLN A 3 46.21 -43.86 22.54
CA GLN A 3 45.64 -42.67 23.17
C GLN A 3 44.74 -41.97 22.15
N ASN A 4 43.43 -41.90 22.39
CA ASN A 4 42.55 -40.98 21.69
C ASN A 4 42.55 -39.65 22.43
N GLY A 5 43.29 -38.68 21.90
CA GLY A 5 43.22 -37.28 22.35
C GLY A 5 41.86 -36.66 21.99
N PRO A 6 41.32 -35.74 22.82
CA PRO A 6 40.02 -35.14 22.54
C PRO A 6 40.11 -34.23 21.33
N ALA A 7 39.18 -34.42 20.38
CA ALA A 7 39.00 -33.57 19.22
C ALA A 7 38.73 -32.12 19.65
N LYS A 8 39.47 -31.20 19.03
CA LYS A 8 39.41 -29.75 19.22
C LYS A 8 37.98 -29.24 18.90
N LYS A 9 37.28 -28.69 19.90
CA LYS A 9 36.04 -27.92 19.66
C LYS A 9 36.35 -26.72 18.74
N PRO A 10 35.50 -26.39 17.76
CA PRO A 10 35.69 -25.20 16.95
C PRO A 10 35.52 -23.96 17.85
N ALA A 11 36.53 -23.09 17.83
CA ALA A 11 36.55 -21.83 18.58
C ALA A 11 35.41 -20.91 18.11
N ASP A 12 34.77 -20.26 19.08
CA ASP A 12 33.68 -19.31 18.93
C ASP A 12 33.93 -18.27 17.83
N SER A 13 33.14 -18.34 16.76
CA SER A 13 33.16 -17.41 15.61
C SER A 13 32.32 -16.14 15.83
N ALA A 14 31.80 -15.92 17.04
CA ALA A 14 30.92 -14.79 17.36
C ALA A 14 31.63 -13.41 17.42
N PRO A 15 32.85 -13.27 17.96
CA PRO A 15 33.52 -11.96 18.06
C PRO A 15 33.98 -11.42 16.70
N ALA A 16 34.52 -12.29 15.84
CA ALA A 16 34.99 -11.91 14.51
C ALA A 16 33.85 -11.50 13.55
N LYS A 17 32.69 -12.16 13.66
CA LYS A 17 31.47 -11.80 12.91
C LYS A 17 30.94 -10.42 13.31
N GLN A 18 31.02 -10.06 14.58
CA GLN A 18 30.56 -8.75 15.05
C GLN A 18 31.50 -7.61 14.64
N ALA A 19 32.81 -7.86 14.56
CA ALA A 19 33.79 -6.87 14.09
C ALA A 19 33.57 -6.52 12.60
N GLY A 20 33.46 -7.53 11.73
CA GLY A 20 33.26 -7.29 10.29
C GLY A 20 31.94 -6.59 9.95
N ILE A 21 30.89 -6.80 10.75
CA ILE A 21 29.61 -6.09 10.60
C ILE A 21 29.76 -4.61 10.97
N ARG A 22 30.50 -4.28 12.03
CA ARG A 22 30.68 -2.89 12.47
C ARG A 22 31.43 -2.07 11.42
N ASP A 23 32.55 -2.61 10.91
CA ASP A 23 33.35 -1.93 9.89
C ASP A 23 32.52 -1.68 8.61
N ALA A 24 31.69 -2.65 8.23
CA ALA A 24 30.77 -2.48 7.10
C ALA A 24 29.70 -1.40 7.35
N LEU A 25 29.12 -1.34 8.56
CA LEU A 25 28.16 -0.31 8.95
C LEU A 25 28.79 1.09 8.92
N ASP A 26 30.01 1.23 9.45
CA ASP A 26 30.72 2.51 9.49
C ASP A 26 31.17 2.97 8.10
N ALA A 27 31.58 2.04 7.23
CA ALA A 27 31.87 2.33 5.82
C ALA A 27 30.62 2.83 5.07
N ILE A 28 29.46 2.22 5.33
CA ILE A 28 28.17 2.65 4.74
C ILE A 28 27.80 4.05 5.26
N ARG A 29 27.88 4.31 6.57
CA ARG A 29 27.61 5.63 7.18
C ARG A 29 28.51 6.72 6.62
N THR A 30 29.80 6.45 6.50
CA THR A 30 30.78 7.40 5.94
C THR A 30 30.46 7.73 4.47
N LYS A 31 30.05 6.72 3.69
CA LYS A 31 29.80 6.88 2.25
C LYS A 31 28.45 7.49 1.92
N PHE A 32 27.42 7.23 2.72
CA PHE A 32 26.02 7.56 2.39
C PHE A 32 25.31 8.41 3.46
N GLY A 33 25.99 8.78 4.54
CA GLY A 33 25.47 9.57 5.66
C GLY A 33 25.03 8.71 6.87
N GLU A 34 24.98 9.30 8.07
CA GLU A 34 24.64 8.61 9.32
C GLU A 34 23.26 7.92 9.29
N ASP A 35 22.30 8.48 8.56
CA ASP A 35 20.94 7.94 8.43
C ASP A 35 20.82 6.77 7.42
N SER A 36 21.88 6.48 6.67
CA SER A 36 21.86 5.46 5.62
C SER A 36 21.72 4.03 6.17
N ILE A 37 22.23 3.77 7.38
CA ILE A 37 22.11 2.49 8.05
C ILE A 37 22.16 2.64 9.57
N MET A 38 21.12 2.14 10.24
CA MET A 38 20.96 2.16 11.69
C MET A 38 20.20 0.92 12.15
N LYS A 39 20.34 0.55 13.41
CA LYS A 39 19.49 -0.53 13.94
C LYS A 39 18.05 -0.05 13.97
N LEU A 40 17.12 -0.91 13.64
CA LEU A 40 15.70 -0.55 13.59
C LEU A 40 15.19 0.04 14.92
N GLY A 41 15.72 -0.42 16.06
CA GLY A 41 15.40 0.10 17.39
C GLY A 41 16.03 1.46 17.76
N GLU A 42 17.00 1.93 16.97
CA GLU A 42 17.62 3.26 17.13
C GLU A 42 16.83 4.34 16.38
N LYS A 43 15.88 3.96 15.50
CA LYS A 43 14.95 4.92 14.92
C LYS A 43 14.06 5.51 16.01
N PRO A 44 13.88 6.85 16.05
CA PRO A 44 12.83 7.46 16.85
C PRO A 44 11.51 6.74 16.56
N LYS A 45 10.75 6.38 17.58
CA LYS A 45 9.39 5.84 17.40
C LYS A 45 8.57 6.90 16.69
N VAL A 46 8.43 6.77 15.39
CA VAL A 46 7.48 7.57 14.62
C VAL A 46 6.11 7.07 15.04
N ASN A 47 5.38 7.88 15.80
CA ASN A 47 4.00 7.56 16.14
C ASN A 47 3.20 7.65 14.83
N VAL A 48 2.98 6.51 14.18
CA VAL A 48 2.21 6.45 12.94
C VAL A 48 0.75 6.58 13.36
N GLY A 49 0.17 7.77 13.18
CA GLY A 49 -1.26 7.96 13.37
C GLY A 49 -2.04 6.97 12.51
N ALA A 50 -3.18 6.50 13.01
CA ALA A 50 -4.02 5.54 12.31
C ALA A 50 -5.46 6.07 12.16
N ILE A 51 -6.17 5.58 11.13
CA ILE A 51 -7.61 5.79 10.95
C ILE A 51 -8.29 4.43 11.18
N PRO A 52 -9.26 4.32 12.11
CA PRO A 52 -10.00 3.08 12.35
C PRO A 52 -10.62 2.53 11.07
N THR A 53 -10.68 1.21 10.95
CA THR A 53 -11.23 0.55 9.76
C THR A 53 -12.76 0.44 9.79
N GLY A 54 -13.37 0.75 10.94
CA GLY A 54 -14.79 0.46 11.23
C GLY A 54 -15.02 -0.97 11.71
N SER A 55 -13.97 -1.81 11.77
CA SER A 55 -14.02 -3.17 12.30
C SER A 55 -13.05 -3.32 13.48
N LEU A 56 -13.59 -3.54 14.68
CA LEU A 56 -12.80 -3.72 15.91
C LEU A 56 -11.81 -4.89 15.78
N GLY A 57 -12.23 -5.98 15.14
CA GLY A 57 -11.38 -7.15 14.95
C GLY A 57 -10.21 -6.86 14.02
N LEU A 58 -10.44 -6.08 12.95
CA LEU A 58 -9.38 -5.71 12.01
C LEU A 58 -8.42 -4.68 12.65
N ASP A 59 -8.94 -3.69 13.35
CA ASP A 59 -8.12 -2.68 14.04
C ASP A 59 -7.19 -3.32 15.09
N TRP A 60 -7.70 -4.34 15.80
CA TRP A 60 -6.90 -5.12 16.73
C TRP A 60 -5.84 -5.96 16.00
N ALA A 61 -6.21 -6.64 14.92
CA ALA A 61 -5.28 -7.45 14.12
C ALA A 61 -4.14 -6.61 13.50
N LEU A 62 -4.42 -5.35 13.13
CA LEU A 62 -3.40 -4.40 12.62
C LEU A 62 -2.43 -3.91 13.71
N GLY A 63 -2.76 -4.08 14.99
CA GLY A 63 -1.88 -3.79 16.14
C GLY A 63 -1.64 -2.30 16.42
N ILE A 64 -2.13 -1.41 15.55
CA ILE A 64 -2.01 0.06 15.68
C ILE A 64 -3.37 0.76 15.77
N GLY A 65 -4.46 -0.01 15.83
CA GLY A 65 -5.81 0.53 15.98
C GLY A 65 -6.44 1.08 14.68
N GLY A 66 -5.93 0.68 13.52
CA GLY A 66 -6.49 1.09 12.23
C GLY A 66 -5.47 1.09 11.09
N MET A 67 -5.85 1.71 9.97
CA MET A 67 -4.98 1.88 8.81
C MET A 67 -3.93 2.97 9.07
N PRO A 68 -2.63 2.72 8.78
CA PRO A 68 -1.56 3.67 9.05
C PRO A 68 -1.60 4.86 8.09
N ARG A 69 -1.57 6.08 8.63
CA ARG A 69 -1.47 7.32 7.86
C ARG A 69 -0.17 7.42 7.07
N GLY A 70 -0.26 8.00 5.88
CA GLY A 70 0.88 8.19 4.98
C GLY A 70 1.38 6.88 4.37
N ARG A 71 0.48 5.93 4.13
CA ARG A 71 0.77 4.63 3.51
C ARG A 71 -0.22 4.32 2.39
N ILE A 72 0.27 3.51 1.46
CA ILE A 72 -0.54 2.87 0.45
C ILE A 72 -0.97 1.51 1.01
N ILE A 73 -2.26 1.21 0.92
CA ILE A 73 -2.91 0.00 1.40
C ILE A 73 -3.61 -0.66 0.21
N GLU A 74 -3.56 -1.98 0.14
CA GLU A 74 -4.29 -2.76 -0.85
C GLU A 74 -5.34 -3.61 -0.15
N ILE A 75 -6.58 -3.58 -0.65
CA ILE A 75 -7.67 -4.47 -0.25
C ILE A 75 -8.02 -5.31 -1.48
N PHE A 76 -7.63 -6.57 -1.47
CA PHE A 76 -7.91 -7.49 -2.56
C PHE A 76 -8.73 -8.69 -2.09
N GLY A 77 -9.44 -9.30 -3.03
CA GLY A 77 -10.32 -10.43 -2.73
C GLY A 77 -11.29 -10.73 -3.87
N PRO A 78 -12.08 -11.81 -3.74
CA PRO A 78 -13.10 -12.16 -4.70
C PRO A 78 -14.11 -11.03 -4.94
N GLU A 79 -14.84 -11.12 -6.05
CA GLU A 79 -16.02 -10.29 -6.26
C GLU A 79 -17.00 -10.41 -5.09
N SER A 80 -17.65 -9.30 -4.72
CA SER A 80 -18.61 -9.25 -3.61
C SER A 80 -18.08 -9.68 -2.23
N SER A 81 -16.76 -9.74 -2.01
CA SER A 81 -16.16 -10.09 -0.70
C SER A 81 -16.22 -8.98 0.36
N GLY A 82 -16.76 -7.81 0.01
CA GLY A 82 -16.86 -6.65 0.91
C GLY A 82 -15.71 -5.64 0.83
N LYS A 83 -14.89 -5.66 -0.24
CA LYS A 83 -13.76 -4.72 -0.45
C LYS A 83 -14.21 -3.26 -0.40
N THR A 84 -15.17 -2.90 -1.24
CA THR A 84 -15.78 -1.55 -1.31
C THR A 84 -16.45 -1.18 0.00
N THR A 85 -17.19 -2.11 0.62
CA THR A 85 -17.80 -1.90 1.94
C THR A 85 -16.77 -1.53 3.01
N LEU A 86 -15.65 -2.26 3.08
CA LEU A 86 -14.58 -1.97 4.03
C LEU A 86 -13.92 -0.62 3.75
N ALA A 87 -13.65 -0.29 2.49
CA ALA A 87 -13.09 1.00 2.11
C ALA A 87 -14.01 2.17 2.48
N LEU A 88 -15.32 2.02 2.25
CA LEU A 88 -16.33 3.01 2.64
C LEU A 88 -16.43 3.18 4.16
N HIS A 89 -16.27 2.11 4.95
CA HIS A 89 -16.18 2.24 6.40
C HIS A 89 -14.95 3.03 6.85
N VAL A 90 -13.78 2.83 6.23
CA VAL A 90 -12.58 3.64 6.52
C VAL A 90 -12.82 5.11 6.17
N VAL A 91 -13.47 5.39 5.04
CA VAL A 91 -13.87 6.74 4.65
C VAL A 91 -14.81 7.36 5.69
N ALA A 92 -15.84 6.62 6.13
CA ALA A 92 -16.75 7.09 7.16
C ALA A 92 -16.03 7.40 8.49
N GLU A 93 -15.10 6.54 8.92
CA GLU A 93 -14.30 6.77 10.13
C GLU A 93 -13.38 8.00 10.00
N ALA A 94 -12.78 8.22 8.84
CA ALA A 94 -12.00 9.42 8.56
C ALA A 94 -12.87 10.69 8.62
N GLN A 95 -14.04 10.67 7.97
CA GLN A 95 -14.98 11.81 7.97
C GLN A 95 -15.59 12.10 9.34
N LYS A 96 -15.76 11.09 10.20
CA LYS A 96 -16.17 11.27 11.61
C LYS A 96 -15.14 12.07 12.40
N GLN A 97 -13.86 11.91 12.08
CA GLN A 97 -12.75 12.66 12.67
C GLN A 97 -12.53 14.04 12.00
N GLY A 98 -13.43 14.46 11.10
CA GLY A 98 -13.32 15.72 10.36
C GLY A 98 -12.33 15.67 9.19
N GLY A 99 -11.89 14.48 8.78
CA GLY A 99 -10.96 14.30 7.67
C GLY A 99 -11.62 14.47 6.30
N ILE A 100 -10.81 14.85 5.31
CA ILE A 100 -11.27 15.03 3.92
C ILE A 100 -10.93 13.78 3.14
N CYS A 101 -11.93 13.23 2.45
CA CYS A 101 -11.81 11.96 1.73
C CYS A 101 -12.11 12.14 0.24
N ALA A 102 -11.48 11.30 -0.58
CA ALA A 102 -11.79 11.19 -1.99
C ALA A 102 -12.00 9.74 -2.42
N TYR A 103 -12.84 9.54 -3.42
CA TYR A 103 -13.14 8.26 -4.03
C TYR A 103 -12.99 8.34 -5.54
N ILE A 104 -12.10 7.52 -6.08
CA ILE A 104 -11.86 7.38 -7.52
C ILE A 104 -12.62 6.12 -7.96
N ASP A 105 -13.81 6.34 -8.50
CA ASP A 105 -14.71 5.30 -8.98
C ASP A 105 -14.38 5.00 -10.44
N ALA A 106 -13.35 4.18 -10.66
CA ALA A 106 -12.96 3.71 -11.98
C ALA A 106 -13.87 2.60 -12.51
N GLU A 107 -14.58 1.87 -11.62
CA GLU A 107 -15.58 0.87 -12.02
C GLU A 107 -16.95 1.49 -12.37
N HIS A 108 -17.18 2.77 -12.09
CA HIS A 108 -18.45 3.47 -12.30
C HIS A 108 -19.62 2.78 -11.59
N ALA A 109 -19.34 2.19 -10.42
CA ALA A 109 -20.23 1.27 -9.72
C ALA A 109 -20.60 1.74 -8.31
N MET A 110 -20.16 2.94 -7.90
CA MET A 110 -20.48 3.47 -6.59
C MET A 110 -22.00 3.74 -6.45
N ASP A 111 -22.60 3.18 -5.39
CA ASP A 111 -23.96 3.51 -4.93
C ASP A 111 -23.90 4.54 -3.78
N PRO A 112 -24.32 5.81 -4.00
CA PRO A 112 -24.31 6.85 -2.97
C PRO A 112 -25.25 6.55 -1.79
N GLU A 113 -26.38 5.90 -2.03
CA GLU A 113 -27.35 5.56 -0.98
C GLU A 113 -26.80 4.45 -0.09
N TYR A 114 -26.12 3.45 -0.67
CA TYR A 114 -25.41 2.44 0.11
C TYR A 114 -24.29 3.07 0.94
N ALA A 115 -23.44 3.93 0.35
CA ALA A 115 -22.38 4.62 1.06
C ALA A 115 -22.93 5.47 2.24
N LYS A 116 -24.04 6.16 2.04
CA LYS A 116 -24.71 6.94 3.09
C LYS A 116 -25.15 6.06 4.26
N ARG A 117 -25.71 4.88 3.98
CA ARG A 117 -26.11 3.91 5.02
C ARG A 117 -24.93 3.36 5.81
N LEU A 118 -23.74 3.29 5.21
CA LEU A 118 -22.49 2.94 5.90
C LEU A 118 -21.93 4.08 6.76
N GLY A 119 -22.54 5.27 6.71
CA GLY A 119 -22.15 6.43 7.52
C GLY A 119 -21.22 7.41 6.81
N VAL A 120 -21.03 7.27 5.49
CA VAL A 120 -20.29 8.23 4.67
C VAL A 120 -21.12 9.52 4.54
N LYS A 121 -20.47 10.66 4.76
CA LYS A 121 -21.03 12.00 4.49
C LYS A 121 -20.86 12.28 3.00
N ILE A 122 -21.91 11.98 2.23
CA ILE A 122 -21.88 12.06 0.76
C ILE A 122 -21.61 13.50 0.28
N ASP A 123 -22.20 14.50 0.93
CA ASP A 123 -22.02 15.90 0.55
C ASP A 123 -20.56 16.40 0.71
N ASP A 124 -19.78 15.73 1.56
CA ASP A 124 -18.39 16.05 1.87
C ASP A 124 -17.38 15.12 1.15
N LEU A 125 -17.85 14.08 0.46
CA LEU A 125 -16.99 13.11 -0.21
C LEU A 125 -16.63 13.60 -1.62
N LEU A 126 -15.33 13.80 -1.88
CA LEU A 126 -14.87 14.10 -3.25
C LEU A 126 -14.99 12.83 -4.09
N ILE A 127 -15.64 12.90 -5.25
CA ILE A 127 -15.77 11.78 -6.18
C ILE A 127 -15.17 12.14 -7.54
N SER A 128 -14.51 11.17 -8.17
CA SER A 128 -14.02 11.27 -9.54
C SER A 128 -14.32 9.97 -10.29
N GLN A 129 -14.85 10.11 -11.51
CA GLN A 129 -15.07 9.01 -12.46
C GLN A 129 -14.17 9.26 -13.68
N PRO A 130 -12.92 8.76 -13.66
CA PRO A 130 -11.94 9.03 -14.70
C PRO A 130 -12.17 8.15 -15.95
N ASP A 131 -11.85 8.69 -17.11
CA ASP A 131 -11.91 7.99 -18.40
C ASP A 131 -10.71 7.05 -18.62
N THR A 132 -9.54 7.33 -18.03
CA THR A 132 -8.34 6.49 -18.18
C THR A 132 -7.60 6.26 -16.86
N GLY A 133 -6.80 5.19 -16.81
CA GLY A 133 -5.94 4.88 -15.67
C GLY A 133 -4.89 5.96 -15.39
N GLU A 134 -4.33 6.59 -16.43
CA GLU A 134 -3.42 7.74 -16.28
C GLU A 134 -4.13 8.91 -15.59
N GLN A 135 -5.32 9.28 -16.08
CA GLN A 135 -6.11 10.37 -15.51
C GLN A 135 -6.46 10.10 -14.05
N ALA A 136 -6.91 8.88 -13.74
CA ALA A 136 -7.20 8.47 -12.36
C ALA A 136 -6.01 8.70 -11.43
N LEU A 137 -4.82 8.23 -11.83
CA LEU A 137 -3.61 8.32 -11.02
C LEU A 137 -3.07 9.76 -10.95
N GLU A 138 -3.26 10.59 -11.98
CA GLU A 138 -2.94 12.01 -11.95
C GLU A 138 -3.85 12.81 -10.99
N ILE A 139 -5.14 12.47 -10.95
CA ILE A 139 -6.10 13.04 -10.00
C ILE A 139 -5.68 12.68 -8.57
N VAL A 140 -5.41 11.40 -8.30
CA VAL A 140 -4.92 10.92 -6.99
C VAL A 140 -3.68 11.69 -6.55
N ASP A 141 -2.68 11.76 -7.41
CA ASP A 141 -1.41 12.44 -7.13
C ASP A 141 -1.59 13.95 -6.89
N SER A 142 -2.55 14.59 -7.58
CA SER A 142 -2.89 15.99 -7.39
C SER A 142 -3.62 16.25 -6.08
N LEU A 143 -4.56 15.38 -5.70
CA LEU A 143 -5.25 15.44 -4.41
C LEU A 143 -4.28 15.27 -3.24
N ILE A 144 -3.38 14.28 -3.31
CA ILE A 144 -2.39 14.01 -2.26
C ILE A 144 -1.41 15.18 -2.10
N ARG A 145 -1.02 15.81 -3.21
CA ARG A 145 -0.14 17.00 -3.20
C ARG A 145 -0.71 18.19 -2.43
N THR A 146 -2.03 18.29 -2.28
CA THR A 146 -2.64 19.37 -1.47
C THR A 146 -2.23 19.29 0.00
N GLY A 147 -1.82 18.11 0.48
CA GLY A 147 -1.52 17.86 1.90
C GLY A 147 -2.74 17.88 2.81
N LYS A 148 -3.96 17.93 2.24
CA LYS A 148 -5.22 18.04 3.00
C LYS A 148 -6.05 16.76 3.03
N MET A 149 -5.69 15.75 2.24
CA MET A 149 -6.45 14.50 2.15
C MET A 149 -6.09 13.56 3.30
N ASP A 150 -7.10 12.97 3.92
CA ASP A 150 -6.95 11.93 4.93
C ASP A 150 -6.98 10.53 4.30
N VAL A 151 -7.95 10.29 3.41
CA VAL A 151 -8.14 9.01 2.72
C VAL A 151 -8.46 9.24 1.24
N VAL A 152 -7.81 8.50 0.36
CA VAL A 152 -8.14 8.41 -1.07
C VAL A 152 -8.35 6.94 -1.40
N VAL A 153 -9.54 6.57 -1.88
CA VAL A 153 -9.86 5.21 -2.33
C VAL A 153 -9.84 5.17 -3.85
N ILE A 154 -9.31 4.09 -4.42
CA ILE A 154 -9.27 3.82 -5.86
C ILE A 154 -9.95 2.47 -6.09
N ASP A 155 -11.16 2.52 -6.68
CA ASP A 155 -12.02 1.37 -6.92
C ASP A 155 -12.26 1.20 -8.43
N SER A 156 -11.55 0.33 -9.13
CA SER A 156 -10.50 -0.58 -8.66
C SER A 156 -9.28 -0.53 -9.57
N VAL A 157 -8.16 -1.13 -9.13
CA VAL A 157 -6.93 -1.25 -9.93
C VAL A 157 -7.22 -1.91 -11.27
N ALA A 158 -8.10 -2.92 -11.30
CA ALA A 158 -8.44 -3.64 -12.51
C ALA A 158 -9.07 -2.74 -13.57
N ALA A 159 -9.79 -1.68 -13.16
CA ALA A 159 -10.42 -0.70 -14.03
C ALA A 159 -9.51 0.47 -14.44
N LEU A 160 -8.26 0.52 -13.96
CA LEU A 160 -7.28 1.52 -14.38
C LEU A 160 -6.70 1.19 -15.77
N THR A 161 -7.55 1.26 -16.79
CA THR A 161 -7.21 0.92 -18.17
C THR A 161 -6.37 2.03 -18.80
N PRO A 162 -5.16 1.74 -19.31
CA PRO A 162 -4.33 2.73 -19.99
C PRO A 162 -5.04 3.33 -21.21
N LYS A 163 -4.84 4.62 -21.47
CA LYS A 163 -5.45 5.32 -22.61
C LYS A 163 -5.23 4.60 -23.95
N ALA A 164 -4.02 4.10 -24.18
CA ALA A 164 -3.66 3.38 -25.41
C ALA A 164 -4.46 2.08 -25.60
N GLU A 165 -4.90 1.45 -24.51
CA GLU A 165 -5.71 0.23 -24.55
C GLU A 165 -7.19 0.55 -24.82
N ILE A 166 -7.68 1.70 -24.33
CA ILE A 166 -9.04 2.20 -24.59
C ILE A 166 -9.20 2.66 -26.05
N GLU A 167 -8.19 3.35 -26.59
CA GLU A 167 -8.20 3.83 -27.98
C GLU A 167 -7.83 2.74 -29.00
N GLY A 168 -7.28 1.61 -28.53
CA GLY A 168 -6.86 0.50 -29.37
C GLY A 168 -8.02 -0.41 -29.80
N ASP A 169 -7.77 -1.23 -30.82
CA ASP A 169 -8.74 -2.23 -31.25
C ASP A 169 -8.91 -3.35 -30.21
N MET A 170 -10.14 -3.81 -30.02
CA MET A 170 -10.43 -4.97 -29.19
C MET A 170 -9.63 -6.19 -29.67
N GLY A 171 -8.84 -6.79 -28.79
CA GLY A 171 -7.98 -7.93 -29.10
C GLY A 171 -6.55 -7.57 -29.50
N ALA A 172 -6.21 -6.28 -29.61
CA ALA A 172 -4.83 -5.85 -29.75
C ALA A 172 -4.00 -6.22 -28.51
N HIS A 173 -2.81 -6.77 -28.71
CA HIS A 173 -1.95 -7.23 -27.64
C HIS A 173 -1.31 -6.07 -26.87
N HIS A 174 -1.91 -5.68 -25.76
CA HIS A 174 -1.38 -4.70 -24.81
C HIS A 174 -0.78 -5.40 -23.58
N VAL A 175 0.31 -6.15 -23.79
CA VAL A 175 0.91 -6.94 -22.70
C VAL A 175 1.61 -6.03 -21.70
N GLY A 176 1.14 -6.02 -20.44
CA GLY A 176 1.82 -5.39 -19.30
C GLY A 176 1.77 -3.86 -19.26
N THR A 177 0.92 -3.23 -20.06
CA THR A 177 0.70 -1.76 -20.07
C THR A 177 0.24 -1.25 -18.71
N GLN A 178 -0.75 -1.90 -18.10
CA GLN A 178 -1.26 -1.57 -16.76
C GLN A 178 -0.18 -1.70 -15.66
N ALA A 179 0.62 -2.77 -15.69
CA ALA A 179 1.70 -2.97 -14.72
C ALA A 179 2.78 -1.87 -14.81
N ARG A 180 3.11 -1.42 -16.04
CA ARG A 180 4.04 -0.30 -16.25
C ARG A 180 3.46 1.03 -15.75
N LEU A 181 2.20 1.29 -16.04
CA LEU A 181 1.48 2.48 -15.55
C LEU A 181 1.51 2.53 -14.02
N MET A 182 1.10 1.44 -13.36
CA MET A 182 1.12 1.34 -11.89
C MET A 182 2.52 1.51 -11.32
N SER A 183 3.53 0.87 -11.92
CA SER A 183 4.93 1.00 -11.48
C SER A 183 5.46 2.43 -11.56
N GLN A 184 5.04 3.19 -12.57
CA GLN A 184 5.41 4.60 -12.71
C GLN A 184 4.65 5.47 -11.71
N ALA A 185 3.33 5.27 -11.59
CA ALA A 185 2.48 6.05 -10.69
C ALA A 185 2.85 5.85 -9.22
N LEU A 186 3.01 4.61 -8.75
CA LEU A 186 3.38 4.31 -7.37
C LEU A 186 4.72 4.95 -7.00
N ARG A 187 5.69 4.97 -7.92
CA ARG A 187 6.99 5.61 -7.71
C ARG A 187 6.86 7.11 -7.44
N LYS A 188 5.89 7.78 -8.08
CA LYS A 188 5.59 9.20 -7.90
C LYS A 188 4.77 9.45 -6.63
N ILE A 189 3.72 8.65 -6.42
CA ILE A 189 2.71 8.86 -5.38
C ILE A 189 3.26 8.50 -3.99
N THR A 190 4.08 7.46 -3.85
CA THR A 190 4.56 6.95 -2.54
C THR A 190 5.23 8.04 -1.68
N ALA A 191 6.08 8.87 -2.29
CA ALA A 191 6.75 9.94 -1.57
C ALA A 191 5.77 11.04 -1.11
N ASN A 192 4.78 11.36 -1.95
CA ASN A 192 3.75 12.36 -1.64
C ASN A 192 2.82 11.85 -0.54
N VAL A 193 2.44 10.57 -0.57
CA VAL A 193 1.64 9.89 0.46
C VAL A 193 2.32 9.96 1.83
N ALA A 194 3.61 9.60 1.91
CA ALA A 194 4.34 9.62 3.18
C ALA A 194 4.46 11.03 3.81
N LYS A 195 4.60 12.06 2.96
CA LYS A 195 4.72 13.47 3.36
C LYS A 195 3.37 14.06 3.79
N SER A 196 2.32 13.82 3.01
CA SER A 196 0.96 14.34 3.24
C SER A 196 0.21 13.64 4.37
N LYS A 197 0.67 12.45 4.78
CA LYS A 197 -0.03 11.60 5.76
C LYS A 197 -1.39 11.10 5.28
N THR A 198 -1.68 11.19 3.98
CA THR A 198 -2.85 10.59 3.34
C THR A 198 -2.75 9.07 3.34
N ILE A 199 -3.86 8.37 3.56
CA ILE A 199 -3.99 6.93 3.30
C ILE A 199 -4.50 6.77 1.88
N VAL A 200 -3.82 5.95 1.07
CA VAL A 200 -4.29 5.62 -0.28
C VAL A 200 -4.68 4.15 -0.30
N ILE A 201 -5.94 3.85 -0.57
CA ILE A 201 -6.48 2.50 -0.62
C ILE A 201 -6.70 2.12 -2.08
N PHE A 202 -6.01 1.08 -2.54
CA PHE A 202 -6.30 0.43 -3.80
C PHE A 202 -7.21 -0.77 -3.54
N ILE A 203 -8.36 -0.81 -4.22
CA ILE A 203 -9.18 -2.02 -4.29
C ILE A 203 -8.69 -2.83 -5.49
N ASN A 204 -8.54 -4.14 -5.30
CA ASN A 204 -8.09 -5.03 -6.36
C ASN A 204 -8.89 -6.34 -6.34
N GLN A 205 -8.87 -7.05 -7.47
CA GLN A 205 -9.53 -8.34 -7.62
C GLN A 205 -8.48 -9.45 -7.71
N ILE A 206 -8.81 -10.64 -7.19
CA ILE A 206 -7.96 -11.82 -7.38
C ILE A 206 -8.03 -12.24 -8.86
N ARG A 207 -6.87 -12.56 -9.46
CA ARG A 207 -6.79 -13.19 -10.78
C ARG A 207 -6.04 -14.51 -10.67
N MET A 208 -6.65 -15.58 -11.19
CA MET A 208 -5.97 -16.87 -11.25
C MET A 208 -4.89 -16.87 -12.34
N GLN A 209 -3.70 -17.39 -12.01
CA GLN A 209 -2.67 -17.64 -13.02
C GLN A 209 -3.00 -18.90 -13.82
N ILE A 210 -3.43 -18.74 -15.08
CA ILE A 210 -3.68 -19.88 -15.98
C ILE A 210 -2.32 -20.55 -16.30
N GLY A 211 -2.13 -21.80 -15.89
CA GLY A 211 -0.94 -22.60 -16.21
C GLY A 211 -0.03 -22.99 -15.04
N VAL A 212 -0.37 -22.63 -13.79
CA VAL A 212 0.38 -23.06 -12.60
C VAL A 212 -0.06 -24.47 -12.18
N MET A 213 0.81 -25.47 -12.34
CA MET A 213 0.54 -26.87 -11.93
C MET A 213 0.92 -27.17 -10.47
N PHE A 214 1.68 -26.31 -9.78
CA PHE A 214 2.02 -26.43 -8.35
C PHE A 214 2.24 -25.06 -7.70
N GLY A 215 1.59 -24.79 -6.56
CA GLY A 215 1.67 -23.52 -5.81
C GLY A 215 0.29 -22.96 -5.45
N ASN A 216 0.24 -21.79 -4.82
CA ASN A 216 -1.01 -21.02 -4.71
C ASN A 216 -1.31 -20.42 -6.10
N PRO A 217 -2.44 -20.74 -6.75
CA PRO A 217 -2.79 -20.22 -8.08
C PRO A 217 -3.32 -18.77 -8.05
N GLU A 218 -3.45 -18.20 -6.84
CA GLU A 218 -3.89 -16.83 -6.52
C GLU A 218 -2.72 -15.84 -6.37
#